data_AF-A0A376BL84-F1
#
_entry.id   AF-A0A376BL84-F1
#
_cell.length_a   1.000
_cell.length_b   1.000
_cell.length_c   1.000
_cell.angle_alpha   90.00
_cell.angle_beta   90.00
_cell.angle_gamma   90.00
#
_symmetry.space_group_name_H-M   'P 1'
#
loop_
_entity.id
_entity.type
_entity.pdbx_description
1 polymer ?
#
loop_
_entity_poly.entity_id
_entity_poly.type
_entity_poly.pdbx_seq_one_letter_code
_entity_poly.pdbx_strand_id
1 'polypeptide(L)'
;MLVFLLVSKFHNGKVDSWGNNESEWGYASYHFEGCFSLPIEQLMLNVIEIITEAGRSVTTHEICLQEINDILSKYTPDELFADLDDEEKEDFLYNLEIVLNNQVLSKNIE
;
A
#
# COMPACT_ATOMS: atom_id res chain seq x y z
N MET A 1 14.02 -5.20 6.75
CA MET A 1 13.78 -5.04 8.21
C MET A 1 12.76 -3.96 8.55
N LEU A 2 12.60 -2.89 7.77
CA LEU A 2 11.58 -1.84 8.00
C LEU A 2 10.13 -2.28 7.69
N VAL A 3 9.92 -3.20 6.74
CA VAL A 3 8.57 -3.65 6.33
C VAL A 3 7.89 -4.53 7.40
N PHE A 4 8.63 -5.43 8.06
CA PHE A 4 8.06 -6.39 9.01
C PHE A 4 7.49 -5.78 10.31
N LEU A 5 7.99 -4.63 10.77
CA LEU A 5 7.50 -4.02 12.01
C LEU A 5 6.11 -3.37 11.84
N LEU A 6 5.77 -2.90 10.64
CA LEU A 6 4.54 -2.17 10.35
C LEU A 6 3.35 -3.10 10.08
N VAL A 7 3.58 -4.28 9.49
CA VAL A 7 2.55 -5.33 9.29
C VAL A 7 1.86 -5.71 10.61
N SER A 8 2.58 -5.69 11.74
CA SER A 8 2.00 -5.96 13.06
C SER A 8 0.96 -4.91 13.50
N LYS A 9 1.07 -3.67 13.02
CA LYS A 9 0.15 -2.56 13.31
C LYS A 9 -1.03 -2.51 12.34
N PHE A 10 -0.87 -3.05 11.13
CA PHE A 10 -1.95 -3.26 10.16
C PHE A 10 -2.75 -4.56 10.43
N HIS A 11 -2.77 -5.04 11.66
CA HIS A 11 -3.70 -6.08 12.10
C HIS A 11 -4.89 -5.44 12.83
N ASN A 12 -6.10 -5.81 12.42
CA ASN A 12 -7.40 -5.31 12.90
C ASN A 12 -7.83 -3.92 12.38
N GLY A 13 -7.12 -3.37 11.39
CA GLY A 13 -7.40 -2.11 10.70
C GLY A 13 -7.90 -0.96 11.57
N LYS A 14 -7.18 -0.72 12.67
CA LYS A 14 -7.34 0.49 13.48
C LYS A 14 -6.42 1.60 12.95
N VAL A 15 -7.01 2.78 12.88
CA VAL A 15 -6.40 4.07 12.50
C VAL A 15 -5.74 4.69 13.74
N ASP A 16 -4.41 4.81 13.78
CA ASP A 16 -3.66 5.41 14.91
C ASP A 16 -2.96 6.72 14.50
N SER A 17 -3.15 7.85 15.18
CA SER A 17 -2.51 9.14 14.78
C SER A 17 -0.96 9.13 14.78
N TRP A 18 -0.34 9.87 13.85
CA TRP A 18 1.11 10.09 13.77
C TRP A 18 1.70 10.65 15.08
N GLY A 19 2.73 9.99 15.61
CA GLY A 19 3.53 10.49 16.73
C GLY A 19 4.48 11.62 16.29
N ASN A 20 5.04 12.37 17.25
CA ASN A 20 5.89 13.55 17.00
C ASN A 20 7.15 13.31 16.13
N ASN A 21 7.51 12.05 15.84
CA ASN A 21 8.66 11.67 15.02
C ASN A 21 8.28 10.90 13.74
N GLU A 22 7.00 10.83 13.40
CA GLU A 22 6.54 10.07 12.24
C GLU A 22 6.17 10.98 11.03
N SER A 23 6.43 12.29 11.12
CA SER A 23 6.17 13.27 10.05
C SER A 23 7.11 13.14 8.83
N GLU A 24 8.15 12.31 8.92
CA GLU A 24 9.14 12.10 7.85
C GLU A 24 8.55 11.34 6.65
N TRP A 25 7.50 10.53 6.87
CA TRP A 25 6.87 9.70 5.84
C TRP A 25 6.08 10.51 4.80
N GLY A 26 5.23 11.43 5.24
CA GLY A 26 4.48 12.30 4.32
C GLY A 26 5.39 13.21 3.50
N TYR A 27 6.53 13.62 4.06
CA TYR A 27 7.53 14.42 3.34
C TYR A 27 8.30 13.59 2.30
N ALA A 28 8.60 12.33 2.59
CA ALA A 28 9.23 11.41 1.64
C ALA A 28 8.29 11.07 0.48
N SER A 29 7.01 10.77 0.76
CA SER A 29 5.99 10.47 -0.27
C SER A 29 5.87 11.61 -1.30
N TYR A 30 5.83 12.87 -0.85
CA TYR A 30 5.83 14.04 -1.74
C TYR A 30 7.07 14.14 -2.66
N HIS A 31 8.25 13.72 -2.21
CA HIS A 31 9.48 13.77 -3.03
C HIS A 31 9.56 12.64 -4.07
N PHE A 32 8.75 11.60 -3.92
CA PHE A 32 8.69 10.47 -4.83
C PHE A 32 7.63 10.62 -5.93
N GLU A 33 6.82 11.68 -5.86
CA GLU A 33 5.80 11.98 -6.87
C GLU A 33 6.44 12.12 -8.27
N GLY A 34 6.07 11.24 -9.19
CA GLY A 34 6.61 11.19 -10.56
C GLY A 34 7.94 10.44 -10.75
N CYS A 35 8.54 9.89 -9.69
CA CYS A 35 9.75 9.07 -9.78
C CYS A 35 9.47 7.62 -10.22
N PHE A 36 8.22 7.20 -10.19
CA PHE A 36 7.77 5.84 -10.46
C PHE A 36 6.79 5.83 -11.64
N SER A 37 7.17 5.12 -12.70
CA SER A 37 6.51 5.21 -14.01
C SER A 37 5.98 3.88 -14.51
N LEU A 38 6.46 2.76 -13.95
CA LEU A 38 5.96 1.44 -14.27
C LEU A 38 4.69 1.14 -13.46
N PRO A 39 3.72 0.41 -14.05
CA PRO A 39 2.50 0.01 -13.34
C PRO A 39 2.78 -0.75 -12.04
N ILE A 40 3.81 -1.59 -12.01
CA ILE A 40 4.21 -2.33 -10.81
C ILE A 40 4.78 -1.43 -9.71
N GLU A 41 5.56 -0.42 -10.08
CA GLU A 41 6.09 0.55 -9.12
C GLU A 41 4.96 1.34 -8.46
N GLN A 42 3.97 1.79 -9.26
CA GLN A 42 2.78 2.48 -8.75
C GLN A 42 1.93 1.58 -7.87
N LEU A 43 1.80 0.30 -8.24
CA LEU A 43 1.10 -0.70 -7.43
C LEU A 43 1.81 -0.91 -6.08
N MET A 44 3.14 -1.04 -6.09
CA MET A 44 3.96 -1.19 -4.88
C MET A 44 3.86 0.01 -3.95
N LEU A 45 3.91 1.23 -4.50
CA LEU A 45 3.77 2.45 -3.70
C LEU A 45 2.42 2.54 -3.02
N ASN A 46 1.33 2.27 -3.73
CA ASN A 46 0.00 2.30 -3.13
C ASN A 46 -0.17 1.26 -2.03
N VAL A 47 0.40 0.06 -2.20
CA VAL A 47 0.43 -0.97 -1.15
C VAL A 47 1.25 -0.50 0.05
N ILE A 48 2.43 0.09 -0.18
CA ILE A 48 3.27 0.64 0.89
C ILE A 48 2.52 1.75 1.62
N GLU A 49 1.93 2.71 0.91
CA GLU A 49 1.19 3.84 1.50
C GLU A 49 0.05 3.35 2.39
N ILE A 50 -0.73 2.35 1.96
CA ILE A 50 -1.79 1.77 2.78
C ILE A 50 -1.23 1.11 4.05
N ILE A 51 -0.13 0.36 3.93
CA ILE A 51 0.50 -0.33 5.07
C ILE A 51 1.15 0.67 6.03
N THR A 52 1.83 1.69 5.54
CA THR A 52 2.57 2.69 6.34
C THR A 52 1.63 3.68 7.01
N GLU A 53 0.60 4.16 6.31
CA GLU A 53 -0.46 4.96 6.91
C GLU A 53 -1.28 4.12 7.89
N ALA A 54 -1.28 2.79 7.82
CA ALA A 54 -2.03 1.92 8.73
C ALA A 54 -3.51 2.35 8.91
N GLY A 55 -4.14 2.84 7.84
CA GLY A 55 -5.52 3.36 7.87
C GLY A 55 -5.69 4.77 8.45
N ARG A 56 -4.62 5.48 8.83
CA ARG A 56 -4.60 6.83 9.44
C ARG A 56 -5.41 7.90 8.74
N SER A 57 -5.59 7.76 7.43
CA SER A 57 -6.40 8.64 6.59
C SER A 57 -7.34 7.78 5.75
N VAL A 58 -8.64 7.86 6.04
CA VAL A 58 -9.68 7.16 5.27
C VAL A 58 -9.63 7.58 3.80
N THR A 59 -9.50 8.89 3.54
CA THR A 59 -9.42 9.42 2.17
C THR A 59 -8.19 8.91 1.42
N THR A 60 -7.01 8.92 2.05
CA THR A 60 -5.79 8.37 1.42
C THR A 60 -5.95 6.89 1.16
N HIS A 61 -6.49 6.15 2.13
CA HIS A 61 -6.73 4.73 2.00
C HIS A 61 -7.67 4.40 0.83
N GLU A 62 -8.79 5.13 0.69
CA GLU A 62 -9.74 4.96 -0.40
C GLU A 62 -9.12 5.28 -1.77
N ILE A 63 -8.33 6.36 -1.87
CA ILE A 63 -7.63 6.74 -3.10
C ILE A 63 -6.63 5.64 -3.51
N CYS A 64 -5.74 5.26 -2.61
CA CYS A 64 -4.74 4.22 -2.89
C CYS A 64 -5.40 2.88 -3.26
N LEU A 65 -6.51 2.53 -2.60
CA LEU A 65 -7.23 1.29 -2.89
C LEU A 65 -7.91 1.34 -4.27
N GLN A 66 -8.48 2.48 -4.65
CA GLN A 66 -9.04 2.67 -6.00
C GLN A 66 -7.94 2.52 -7.05
N GLU A 67 -6.78 3.15 -6.85
CA GLU A 67 -5.65 3.05 -7.77
C GLU A 67 -5.12 1.61 -7.90
N ILE A 68 -5.01 0.87 -6.79
CA ILE A 68 -4.67 -0.56 -6.80
C ILE A 68 -5.65 -1.34 -7.68
N ASN A 69 -6.96 -1.16 -7.45
CA ASN A 69 -7.98 -1.87 -8.22
C ASN A 69 -7.94 -1.50 -9.71
N ASP A 70 -7.71 -0.23 -10.03
CA ASP A 70 -7.59 0.25 -11.42
C ASP A 70 -6.40 -0.40 -12.13
N ILE A 71 -5.23 -0.45 -11.48
CA ILE A 71 -4.02 -1.11 -12.01
C ILE A 71 -4.29 -2.61 -12.22
N LEU A 72 -4.83 -3.30 -11.21
CA LEU A 72 -5.12 -4.74 -11.29
C LEU A 72 -6.17 -5.09 -12.35
N SER A 73 -7.08 -4.16 -12.68
CA SER A 73 -8.07 -4.35 -13.74
C SER A 73 -7.51 -4.16 -15.15
N LYS A 74 -6.40 -3.41 -15.27
CA LYS A 74 -5.84 -2.95 -16.55
C LYS A 74 -4.68 -3.81 -17.04
N TYR A 75 -3.93 -4.41 -16.13
CA TYR A 75 -2.73 -5.18 -16.45
C TYR A 75 -2.86 -6.62 -15.97
N THR A 76 -2.34 -7.56 -16.77
CA THR A 76 -2.26 -8.96 -16.37
C THR A 76 -1.14 -9.17 -15.35
N PRO A 77 -1.21 -10.24 -14.52
CA PRO A 77 -0.12 -10.59 -13.60
C PRO A 77 1.24 -10.74 -14.30
N ASP A 78 1.27 -11.30 -15.52
CA ASP A 78 2.50 -11.48 -16.28
C ASP A 78 3.10 -10.13 -16.70
N GLU A 79 2.28 -9.13 -16.99
CA GLU A 79 2.74 -7.76 -17.32
C GLU A 79 3.20 -7.00 -16.07
N LEU A 80 2.50 -7.17 -14.95
CA LEU A 80 2.84 -6.47 -13.69
C LEU A 80 4.11 -7.02 -13.06
N PHE A 81 4.29 -8.33 -13.06
CA PHE A 81 5.37 -8.97 -12.31
C PHE A 81 6.55 -9.40 -13.21
N ALA A 82 6.63 -8.85 -14.43
CA ALA A 82 7.68 -9.21 -15.41
C ALA A 82 9.09 -8.85 -14.93
N ASP A 83 9.21 -7.74 -14.20
CA ASP A 83 10.49 -7.17 -13.79
C ASP A 83 10.91 -7.55 -12.36
N LEU A 84 10.08 -8.32 -11.64
CA LEU A 84 10.37 -8.79 -10.29
C LEU A 84 10.99 -10.19 -10.34
N ASP A 85 11.98 -10.43 -9.48
CA ASP A 85 12.42 -11.80 -9.22
C ASP A 85 11.41 -12.58 -8.35
N ASP A 86 11.63 -13.89 -8.21
CA ASP A 86 10.71 -14.77 -7.48
C ASP A 86 10.57 -14.39 -5.99
N GLU A 87 11.65 -13.91 -5.35
CA GLU A 87 11.64 -13.52 -3.93
C GLU A 87 10.88 -12.19 -3.75
N GLU A 88 11.20 -11.19 -4.56
CA GLU A 88 10.51 -9.89 -4.57
C GLU A 88 9.02 -10.06 -4.85
N LYS A 89 8.67 -10.95 -5.78
CA LYS A 89 7.29 -11.23 -6.15
C LYS A 89 6.53 -11.92 -5.01
N GLU A 90 7.12 -12.90 -4.34
CA GLU A 90 6.48 -13.59 -3.20
C GLU A 90 6.20 -12.60 -2.06
N ASP A 91 7.20 -11.81 -1.67
CA ASP A 91 7.07 -10.79 -0.64
C ASP A 91 6.02 -9.74 -1.01
N PHE A 92 5.99 -9.31 -2.26
CA PHE A 92 5.03 -8.31 -2.70
C PHE A 92 3.59 -8.85 -2.73
N LEU A 93 3.38 -10.07 -3.23
CA LEU A 93 2.06 -10.70 -3.27
C LEU A 93 1.47 -10.89 -1.86
N TYR A 94 2.31 -11.24 -0.89
CA TYR A 94 1.90 -11.32 0.52
C TYR A 94 1.36 -9.98 1.04
N ASN A 95 2.08 -8.88 0.77
CA ASN A 95 1.65 -7.54 1.17
C ASN A 95 0.37 -7.10 0.46
N LEU A 96 0.26 -7.38 -0.85
CA LEU A 96 -0.93 -7.09 -1.64
C LEU A 96 -2.16 -7.85 -1.12
N GLU A 97 -2.01 -9.14 -0.81
CA GLU A 97 -3.08 -9.95 -0.23
C GLU A 97 -3.59 -9.35 1.09
N ILE A 98 -2.68 -8.92 1.97
CA ILE A 98 -3.04 -8.26 3.22
C ILE A 98 -3.88 -7.00 2.96
N VAL A 99 -3.48 -6.15 2.00
CA VAL A 99 -4.22 -4.93 1.66
C VAL A 99 -5.61 -5.25 1.11
N LEU A 100 -5.70 -6.19 0.16
CA LEU A 100 -6.97 -6.58 -0.46
C LEU A 100 -7.93 -7.26 0.53
N ASN A 101 -7.41 -8.04 1.48
CA ASN A 101 -8.24 -8.69 2.50
C ASN A 101 -8.74 -7.71 3.57
N ASN A 102 -8.08 -6.58 3.78
CA ASN A 102 -8.47 -5.55 4.75
C ASN A 102 -9.48 -4.51 4.21
N GLN A 103 -10.00 -4.70 2.98
CA GLN A 103 -11.02 -3.84 2.34
C GLN A 103 -12.37 -3.76 3.11
N VAL A 104 -12.59 -4.58 4.14
CA VAL A 104 -13.88 -4.72 4.85
C VAL A 104 -14.18 -3.54 5.78
N LEU A 105 -13.21 -2.67 6.10
CA LEU A 105 -13.39 -1.64 7.12
C LEU A 105 -14.01 -0.33 6.62
N SER A 106 -13.98 -0.04 5.32
CA SER A 106 -14.65 1.15 4.74
C SER A 106 -16.16 1.01 4.64
N LYS A 107 -16.72 -0.21 4.79
CA LYS A 107 -18.18 -0.47 4.68
C LYS A 107 -18.93 -0.53 6.01
N ASN A 108 -18.25 -0.48 7.15
CA ASN A 108 -18.86 -0.67 8.47
C ASN A 108 -18.86 0.59 9.36
N ILE A 109 -18.65 1.76 8.75
CA ILE A 109 -18.80 3.06 9.43
C ILE A 109 -19.98 3.79 8.76
N GLU A 110 -21.20 3.33 9.05
CA GLU A 110 -22.46 4.10 8.91
C GLU A 110 -23.14 4.20 10.27
#